data_AF-A0A957YM75-F1
#
_entry.id   AF-A0A957YM75-F1
#
_cell.length_a   1.000
_cell.length_b   1.000
_cell.length_c   1.000
_cell.angle_alpha   90.00
_cell.angle_beta   90.00
_cell.angle_gamma   90.00
#
_symmetry.space_group_name_H-M   'P 1'
#
loop_
_entity.id
_entity.type
_entity.pdbx_description
1 polymer ?
#
loop_
_entity_poly.entity_id
_entity_poly.type
_entity_poly.pdbx_seq_one_letter_code
_entity_poly.pdbx_strand_id
1 'polypeptide(L)'
;MSRPDLRAEPLRRRLPRLVGLTLVLVGLVCGPTAGAAPKPFGLPFAEPAGPATWYIAQPFGNSVYAWYERATLYDSAQGMHMGLDLAAPCGTPVRAIGDGVILSVDGRGGALPHNLMIDHNNGFVSFYGHLRDRAPVSVGQYVRRGDLVAYSGDMYGTCVDSPHLHLELRDPTLGRFFNPVTLIDADWDSLMLFGSAPLAFERDLDAPRRWQSLDDQPELRLGGNLLNDYAQPWPGGGR
;
A
#
# COMPACT_ATOMS: atom_id res chain seq x y z
N MET A 1 85.49 60.55 25.48
CA MET A 1 84.02 60.42 25.68
C MET A 1 83.64 59.02 25.27
N SER A 2 83.49 58.14 26.26
CA SER A 2 83.39 56.68 26.08
C SER A 2 81.94 56.25 25.85
N ARG A 3 81.75 55.29 24.93
CA ARG A 3 80.47 54.69 24.52
C ARG A 3 79.75 54.02 25.70
N PRO A 4 78.42 54.14 25.85
CA PRO A 4 77.66 53.35 26.81
C PRO A 4 77.30 51.96 26.24
N ASP A 5 77.32 51.00 27.15
CA ASP A 5 77.02 49.57 27.02
C ASP A 5 75.62 49.27 26.46
N LEU A 6 75.54 48.41 25.45
CA LEU A 6 74.31 47.74 25.03
C LEU A 6 74.25 46.37 25.70
N ARG A 7 73.49 46.25 26.80
CA ARG A 7 73.07 44.95 27.35
C ARG A 7 71.61 44.69 27.00
N ALA A 8 71.39 43.52 26.42
CA ALA A 8 70.14 43.02 25.88
C ALA A 8 69.09 42.73 26.95
N GLU A 9 67.82 43.02 26.66
CA GLU A 9 66.66 42.42 27.33
C GLU A 9 65.99 41.38 26.41
N PRO A 10 65.58 40.21 26.91
CA PRO A 10 65.06 39.12 26.10
C PRO A 10 63.58 39.29 25.72
N LEU A 11 63.25 38.94 24.47
CA LEU A 11 61.88 38.86 23.95
C LEU A 11 61.02 37.90 24.81
N ARG A 12 60.04 38.43 25.53
CA ARG A 12 58.99 37.63 26.18
C ARG A 12 58.00 37.14 25.14
N ARG A 13 58.14 35.89 24.66
CA ARG A 13 57.12 35.18 23.88
C ARG A 13 55.85 35.02 24.73
N ARG A 14 54.76 35.69 24.37
CA ARG A 14 53.42 35.40 24.91
C ARG A 14 52.88 34.16 24.19
N LEU A 15 52.73 33.05 24.90
CA LEU A 15 51.94 31.91 24.41
C LEU A 15 50.44 32.27 24.48
N PRO A 16 49.63 31.97 23.45
CA PRO A 16 48.19 32.08 23.57
C PRO A 16 47.67 30.99 24.50
N ARG A 17 46.73 31.35 25.38
CA ARG A 17 46.00 30.40 26.22
C ARG A 17 45.09 29.55 25.33
N LEU A 18 45.37 28.26 25.19
CA LEU A 18 44.44 27.28 24.65
C LEU A 18 43.30 27.10 25.66
N VAL A 19 42.11 27.60 25.32
CA VAL A 19 40.87 27.24 25.99
C VAL A 19 40.51 25.84 25.50
N GLY A 20 40.69 24.84 26.36
CA GLY A 20 40.24 23.48 26.09
C GLY A 20 38.71 23.43 26.13
N LEU A 21 38.08 23.33 24.96
CA LEU A 21 36.66 23.07 24.84
C LEU A 21 36.45 21.56 25.05
N THR A 22 36.04 21.15 26.25
CA THR A 22 35.64 19.75 26.50
C THR A 22 34.27 19.53 25.87
N LEU A 23 34.25 18.89 24.70
CA LEU A 23 33.02 18.45 24.05
C LEU A 23 32.47 17.23 24.81
N VAL A 24 31.47 17.43 25.66
CA VAL A 24 30.72 16.32 26.25
C VAL A 24 29.80 15.76 25.16
N LEU A 25 30.22 14.67 24.52
CA LEU A 25 29.34 13.85 23.69
C LEU A 25 28.33 13.16 24.62
N VAL A 26 27.15 13.76 24.76
CA VAL A 26 25.97 13.04 25.22
C VAL A 26 25.61 12.10 24.09
N GLY A 27 26.03 10.83 24.22
CA GLY A 27 25.53 9.78 23.34
C GLY A 27 24.03 9.67 23.56
N LEU A 28 23.24 10.24 22.64
CA LEU A 28 21.86 9.79 22.47
C LEU A 28 21.96 8.33 22.04
N VAL A 29 21.83 7.42 23.00
CA VAL A 29 21.43 6.06 22.70
C VAL A 29 20.00 6.19 22.22
N CYS A 30 19.85 6.28 20.90
CA CYS A 30 18.56 6.11 20.25
C CYS A 30 18.12 4.70 20.63
N GLY A 31 17.20 4.58 21.59
CA GLY A 31 16.53 3.32 21.85
C GLY A 31 15.87 2.85 20.55
N PRO A 32 15.67 1.53 20.37
CA PRO A 32 14.94 1.05 19.21
C PRO A 32 13.62 1.82 19.16
N THR A 33 13.37 2.50 18.04
CA THR A 33 12.04 2.98 17.71
C THR A 33 11.11 1.79 17.91
N ALA A 34 10.06 1.94 18.71
CA ALA A 34 9.05 0.91 18.87
C ALA A 34 8.56 0.58 17.44
N GLY A 35 9.02 -0.55 16.90
CA GLY A 35 8.68 -0.97 15.56
C GLY A 35 7.17 -1.05 15.49
N ALA A 36 6.57 -0.48 14.44
CA ALA A 36 5.16 -0.69 14.16
C ALA A 36 4.86 -2.20 14.28
N ALA A 37 3.73 -2.54 14.90
CA ALA A 37 3.33 -3.94 15.02
C ALA A 37 3.41 -4.60 13.64
N PRO A 38 3.96 -5.83 13.54
CA PRO A 38 4.13 -6.49 12.26
C PRO A 38 2.77 -6.62 11.57
N LYS A 39 2.73 -6.23 10.31
CA LYS A 39 1.51 -6.33 9.49
C LYS A 39 1.14 -7.81 9.28
N PRO A 40 -0.14 -8.18 9.38
CA PRO A 40 -0.56 -9.59 9.41
C PRO A 40 -0.40 -10.34 8.08
N PHE A 41 -0.33 -9.62 6.95
CA PHE A 41 -0.38 -10.24 5.61
C PHE A 41 0.88 -10.01 4.78
N GLY A 42 1.09 -10.86 3.78
CA GLY A 42 2.13 -10.72 2.75
C GLY A 42 1.56 -10.43 1.37
N LEU A 43 2.45 -10.34 0.39
CA LEU A 43 2.08 -10.16 -1.01
C LEU A 43 1.47 -11.43 -1.62
N PRO A 44 0.54 -11.31 -2.59
CA PRO A 44 -0.11 -12.44 -3.23
C PRO A 44 0.72 -13.07 -4.35
N PHE A 45 1.89 -12.52 -4.67
CA PHE A 45 2.79 -13.03 -5.71
C PHE A 45 4.17 -13.34 -5.12
N ALA A 46 4.84 -14.39 -5.63
CA ALA A 46 6.20 -14.74 -5.20
C ALA A 46 7.29 -13.99 -5.97
N GLU A 47 7.01 -13.63 -7.23
CA GLU A 47 7.97 -12.87 -8.03
C GLU A 47 8.08 -11.43 -7.51
N PRO A 48 9.25 -10.80 -7.59
CA PRO A 48 9.36 -9.36 -7.33
C PRO A 48 8.47 -8.56 -8.28
N ALA A 49 7.94 -7.44 -7.80
CA ALA A 49 7.19 -6.51 -8.65
C ALA A 49 8.10 -5.90 -9.73
N GLY A 50 7.48 -5.58 -10.86
CA GLY A 50 8.17 -5.00 -12.00
C GLY A 50 7.27 -4.95 -13.24
N PRO A 51 7.69 -4.19 -14.27
CA PRO A 51 6.89 -3.99 -15.47
C PRO A 51 6.66 -5.26 -16.29
N ALA A 52 7.48 -6.30 -16.10
CA ALA A 52 7.36 -7.59 -16.78
C ALA A 52 6.67 -8.66 -15.94
N THR A 53 6.43 -8.41 -14.65
CA THR A 53 5.86 -9.37 -13.70
C THR A 53 4.53 -8.84 -13.21
N TRP A 54 4.50 -8.06 -12.15
CA TRP A 54 3.29 -7.43 -11.63
C TRP A 54 3.59 -6.07 -11.02
N TYR A 55 2.59 -5.20 -11.01
CA TYR A 55 2.67 -3.86 -10.42
C TYR A 55 1.27 -3.37 -10.00
N ILE A 56 1.20 -2.26 -9.25
CA ILE A 56 -0.07 -1.69 -8.80
C ILE A 56 -0.73 -0.98 -9.98
N ALA A 57 -1.89 -1.45 -10.40
CA ALA A 57 -2.68 -0.85 -11.47
C ALA A 57 -3.66 0.19 -10.92
N GLN A 58 -4.29 -0.10 -9.79
CA GLN A 58 -5.23 0.81 -9.13
C GLN A 58 -5.18 0.64 -7.61
N PRO A 59 -4.98 1.72 -6.83
CA PRO A 59 -4.97 1.65 -5.38
C PRO A 59 -6.39 1.52 -4.80
N PHE A 60 -6.46 1.09 -3.54
CA PHE A 60 -7.68 1.16 -2.74
C PHE A 60 -8.14 2.61 -2.55
N GLY A 61 -9.45 2.81 -2.42
CA GLY A 61 -10.03 4.10 -2.08
C GLY A 61 -10.27 5.02 -3.29
N ASN A 62 -9.93 6.30 -3.13
CA ASN A 62 -10.39 7.39 -3.97
C ASN A 62 -9.55 7.60 -5.24
N SER A 63 -9.24 6.53 -5.96
CA SER A 63 -8.54 6.66 -7.24
C SER A 63 -9.36 7.52 -8.21
N VAL A 64 -8.69 8.23 -9.12
CA VAL A 64 -9.38 9.01 -10.16
C VAL A 64 -10.31 8.12 -11.01
N TYR A 65 -9.92 6.86 -11.25
CA TYR A 65 -10.79 5.90 -11.95
C TYR A 65 -12.03 5.54 -11.11
N ALA A 66 -11.86 5.36 -9.80
CA ALA A 66 -12.97 5.12 -8.89
C ALA A 66 -13.97 6.28 -8.87
N TRP A 67 -13.47 7.51 -8.90
CA TRP A 67 -14.30 8.70 -9.04
C TRP A 67 -15.13 8.71 -10.33
N TYR A 68 -14.52 8.40 -11.47
CA TYR A 68 -15.25 8.36 -12.75
C TYR A 68 -16.32 7.26 -12.78
N GLU A 69 -16.05 6.10 -12.18
CA GLU A 69 -16.94 4.93 -12.17
C GLU A 69 -17.77 4.82 -10.88
N ARG A 70 -17.84 5.91 -10.08
CA ARG A 70 -18.47 5.92 -8.75
C ARG A 70 -19.96 5.59 -8.74
N ALA A 71 -20.63 5.81 -9.86
CA ALA A 71 -22.06 5.55 -10.05
C ALA A 71 -22.35 4.24 -10.80
N THR A 72 -21.30 3.49 -11.16
CA THR A 72 -21.37 2.27 -11.98
C THR A 72 -20.67 1.12 -11.26
N LEU A 73 -19.35 1.00 -11.41
CA LEU A 73 -18.58 -0.12 -10.87
C LEU A 73 -18.45 -0.08 -9.35
N TYR A 74 -18.48 1.13 -8.77
CA TYR A 74 -18.17 1.35 -7.36
C TYR A 74 -19.34 1.92 -6.55
N ASP A 75 -20.55 1.90 -7.09
CA ASP A 75 -21.76 2.45 -6.45
C ASP A 75 -22.05 1.80 -5.09
N SER A 76 -21.86 0.49 -5.00
CA SER A 76 -22.10 -0.31 -3.81
C SER A 76 -21.08 -0.06 -2.71
N ALA A 77 -19.92 0.53 -3.02
CA ALA A 77 -18.82 0.77 -2.10
C ALA A 77 -18.51 2.27 -1.93
N GLN A 78 -19.57 3.08 -1.85
CA GLN A 78 -19.47 4.51 -1.59
C GLN A 78 -18.69 5.29 -2.65
N GLY A 79 -18.66 4.78 -3.89
CA GLY A 79 -17.95 5.40 -5.02
C GLY A 79 -16.45 5.17 -5.01
N MET A 80 -15.94 4.27 -4.17
CA MET A 80 -14.52 4.05 -3.93
C MET A 80 -14.09 2.65 -4.38
N HIS A 81 -12.81 2.50 -4.71
CA HIS A 81 -12.26 1.20 -5.04
C HIS A 81 -12.13 0.31 -3.79
N MET A 82 -12.75 -0.87 -3.81
CA MET A 82 -12.86 -1.80 -2.66
C MET A 82 -11.58 -2.54 -2.31
N GLY A 83 -10.60 -2.54 -3.21
CA GLY A 83 -9.39 -3.36 -3.08
C GLY A 83 -8.18 -2.74 -3.73
N LEU A 84 -7.21 -3.58 -4.03
CA LEU A 84 -6.00 -3.25 -4.76
C LEU A 84 -5.99 -4.05 -6.06
N ASP A 85 -5.87 -3.36 -7.19
CA ASP A 85 -5.70 -4.04 -8.46
C ASP A 85 -4.22 -4.16 -8.76
N LEU A 86 -3.76 -5.40 -8.87
CA LEU A 86 -2.38 -5.74 -9.18
C LEU A 86 -2.34 -6.26 -10.60
N ALA A 87 -1.89 -5.43 -11.54
CA ALA A 87 -1.65 -5.85 -12.92
C ALA A 87 -0.66 -7.01 -12.92
N ALA A 88 -1.02 -8.10 -13.58
CA ALA A 88 -0.19 -9.29 -13.71
C ALA A 88 -0.63 -10.05 -14.96
N PRO A 89 0.29 -10.69 -15.71
CA PRO A 89 -0.08 -11.57 -16.80
C PRO A 89 -1.14 -12.58 -16.37
N CYS A 90 -2.08 -12.88 -17.26
CA CYS A 90 -3.03 -13.95 -17.01
C CYS A 90 -2.30 -15.27 -16.74
N GLY A 91 -2.77 -16.02 -15.74
CA GLY A 91 -2.15 -17.26 -15.32
C GLY A 91 -1.01 -17.09 -14.31
N THR A 92 -0.72 -15.88 -13.84
CA THR A 92 0.28 -15.68 -12.78
C THR A 92 -0.20 -16.39 -11.51
N PRO A 93 0.64 -17.24 -10.87
CA PRO A 93 0.27 -17.93 -9.64
C PRO A 93 -0.07 -16.96 -8.49
N VAL A 94 -1.28 -17.04 -7.96
CA VAL A 94 -1.76 -16.24 -6.81
C VAL A 94 -1.65 -17.04 -5.53
N ARG A 95 -1.07 -16.43 -4.51
CA ARG A 95 -0.79 -17.04 -3.21
C ARG A 95 -1.65 -16.47 -2.10
N ALA A 96 -1.96 -17.29 -1.11
CA ALA A 96 -2.63 -16.84 0.10
C ALA A 96 -1.77 -15.79 0.82
N ILE A 97 -2.32 -14.60 1.05
CA ILE A 97 -1.61 -13.50 1.73
C ILE A 97 -1.39 -13.78 3.23
N GLY A 98 -2.13 -14.71 3.81
CA GLY A 98 -2.10 -15.09 5.22
C GLY A 98 -2.62 -16.50 5.43
N ASP A 99 -2.34 -17.06 6.61
CA ASP A 99 -2.91 -18.32 7.07
C ASP A 99 -4.42 -18.20 7.22
N GLY A 100 -5.18 -19.24 6.90
CA GLY A 100 -6.63 -19.19 7.00
C GLY A 100 -7.35 -20.41 6.47
N VAL A 101 -8.68 -20.31 6.41
CA VAL A 101 -9.58 -21.33 5.90
C VAL A 101 -10.33 -20.78 4.69
N ILE A 102 -10.42 -21.57 3.63
CA ILE A 102 -11.18 -21.20 2.43
C ILE A 102 -12.66 -21.04 2.81
N LEU A 103 -13.15 -19.81 2.73
CA LEU A 103 -14.52 -19.44 3.06
C LEU A 103 -15.46 -19.70 1.88
N SER A 104 -15.05 -19.33 0.66
CA SER A 104 -15.83 -19.56 -0.56
C SER A 104 -14.96 -19.68 -1.81
N VAL A 105 -15.41 -20.49 -2.76
CA VAL A 105 -14.88 -20.57 -4.13
C VAL A 105 -16.03 -20.25 -5.07
N ASP A 106 -15.86 -19.23 -5.92
CA ASP A 106 -16.91 -18.65 -6.76
C ASP A 106 -18.14 -18.24 -5.93
N GLY A 107 -17.88 -17.52 -4.84
CA GLY A 107 -18.90 -17.00 -3.94
C GLY A 107 -19.70 -15.85 -4.52
N ARG A 108 -20.80 -15.49 -3.84
CA ARG A 108 -21.58 -14.28 -4.15
C ARG A 108 -20.79 -13.03 -3.74
N GLY A 109 -21.04 -11.92 -4.43
CA GLY A 109 -20.52 -10.61 -4.01
C GLY A 109 -19.22 -10.16 -4.67
N GLY A 110 -18.98 -10.50 -5.95
CA GLY A 110 -18.13 -9.67 -6.82
C GLY A 110 -17.22 -10.38 -7.84
N ALA A 111 -16.45 -9.53 -8.53
CA ALA A 111 -15.31 -9.75 -9.42
C ALA A 111 -15.31 -11.05 -10.26
N LEU A 112 -16.13 -11.03 -11.32
CA LEU A 112 -16.16 -12.06 -12.36
C LEU A 112 -14.78 -12.27 -13.03
N PRO A 113 -14.54 -13.43 -13.68
CA PRO A 113 -15.45 -14.57 -13.76
C PRO A 113 -15.39 -15.49 -12.53
N HIS A 114 -14.25 -15.54 -11.84
CA HIS A 114 -14.02 -16.41 -10.70
C HIS A 114 -13.47 -15.64 -9.51
N ASN A 115 -13.83 -16.09 -8.31
CA ASN A 115 -13.36 -15.48 -7.07
C ASN A 115 -13.09 -16.49 -5.95
N LEU A 116 -12.34 -16.04 -4.95
CA LEU A 116 -11.95 -16.83 -3.78
C LEU A 116 -12.02 -15.95 -2.53
N MET A 117 -12.53 -16.49 -1.42
CA MET A 117 -12.41 -15.85 -0.11
C MET A 117 -11.69 -16.76 0.88
N ILE A 118 -10.83 -16.17 1.72
CA ILE A 118 -10.12 -16.85 2.80
C ILE A 118 -10.40 -16.11 4.10
N ASP A 119 -10.97 -16.80 5.09
CA ASP A 119 -11.09 -16.30 6.45
C ASP A 119 -9.79 -16.57 7.21
N HIS A 120 -9.16 -15.50 7.69
CA HIS A 120 -7.87 -15.56 8.38
C HIS A 120 -8.00 -15.74 9.90
N ASN A 121 -9.22 -15.76 10.44
CA ASN A 121 -9.50 -15.90 11.87
C ASN A 121 -8.78 -14.84 12.75
N ASN A 122 -8.47 -13.68 12.17
CA ASN A 122 -7.84 -12.55 12.83
C ASN A 122 -8.66 -11.25 12.68
N GLY A 123 -9.95 -11.40 12.33
CA GLY A 123 -10.85 -10.28 12.06
C GLY A 123 -10.87 -9.80 10.61
N PHE A 124 -10.17 -10.49 9.71
CA PHE A 124 -10.16 -10.16 8.27
C PHE A 124 -10.45 -11.38 7.39
N VAL A 125 -11.13 -11.10 6.28
CA VAL A 125 -11.33 -12.02 5.15
C VAL A 125 -10.64 -11.42 3.94
N SER A 126 -9.75 -12.17 3.29
CA SER A 126 -9.23 -11.74 1.98
C SER A 126 -10.14 -12.21 0.86
N PHE A 127 -10.33 -11.36 -0.14
CA PHE A 127 -11.05 -11.66 -1.37
C PHE A 127 -10.12 -11.53 -2.56
N TYR A 128 -10.09 -12.55 -3.43
CA TYR A 128 -9.31 -12.59 -4.65
C TYR A 128 -10.29 -12.67 -5.82
N GLY A 129 -10.35 -11.62 -6.62
CA GLY A 129 -11.26 -11.46 -7.76
C GLY A 129 -10.56 -11.53 -9.10
N HIS A 130 -11.37 -11.58 -10.17
CA HIS A 130 -10.89 -11.65 -11.57
C HIS A 130 -9.95 -12.83 -11.81
N LEU A 131 -10.19 -13.95 -11.13
CA LEU A 131 -9.37 -15.14 -11.29
C LEU A 131 -9.64 -15.78 -12.65
N ARG A 132 -8.60 -16.34 -13.28
CA ARG A 132 -8.70 -16.94 -14.63
C ARG A 132 -9.59 -18.19 -14.63
N ASP A 133 -9.41 -19.02 -13.60
CA ASP A 133 -10.07 -20.30 -13.46
C ASP A 133 -10.66 -20.40 -12.04
N ARG A 134 -11.65 -21.28 -11.88
CA ARG A 134 -12.12 -21.69 -10.55
C ARG A 134 -10.93 -22.15 -9.70
N ALA A 135 -10.80 -21.58 -8.49
CA ALA A 135 -9.68 -21.85 -7.61
C ALA A 135 -9.49 -23.35 -7.33
N PRO A 136 -8.26 -23.90 -7.42
CA PRO A 136 -7.96 -25.33 -7.20
C PRO A 136 -7.89 -25.69 -5.70
N VAL A 137 -8.87 -25.21 -4.93
CA VAL A 137 -9.01 -25.41 -3.49
C VAL A 137 -10.46 -25.76 -3.14
N SER A 138 -10.69 -26.25 -1.93
CA SER A 138 -12.04 -26.60 -1.44
C SER A 138 -12.46 -25.72 -0.27
N VAL A 139 -13.75 -25.39 -0.19
CA VAL A 139 -14.32 -24.70 0.99
C VAL A 139 -14.03 -25.53 2.26
N GLY A 140 -13.59 -24.87 3.32
CA GLY A 140 -13.16 -25.51 4.57
C GLY A 140 -11.70 -26.00 4.57
N GLN A 141 -11.00 -25.94 3.44
CA GLN A 141 -9.58 -26.26 3.37
C GLN A 141 -8.76 -25.21 4.14
N TYR A 142 -7.82 -25.66 4.97
CA TYR A 142 -6.81 -24.78 5.56
C TYR A 142 -5.68 -24.50 4.56
N VAL A 143 -5.23 -23.26 4.50
CA VAL A 143 -4.10 -22.81 3.70
C VAL A 143 -3.14 -21.98 4.55
N ARG A 144 -1.85 -22.07 4.24
CA ARG A 144 -0.80 -21.25 4.85
C ARG A 144 -0.49 -20.05 3.96
N ARG A 145 0.00 -18.97 4.58
CA ARG A 145 0.59 -17.84 3.86
C ARG A 145 1.61 -18.37 2.83
N GLY A 146 1.46 -17.94 1.59
CA GLY A 146 2.33 -18.35 0.48
C GLY A 146 1.86 -19.59 -0.29
N ASP A 147 0.87 -20.34 0.19
CA ASP A 147 0.30 -21.46 -0.57
C ASP A 147 -0.33 -20.97 -1.86
N LEU A 148 -0.19 -21.73 -2.95
CA LEU A 148 -0.89 -21.48 -4.20
C LEU A 148 -2.40 -21.69 -4.00
N VAL A 149 -3.19 -20.68 -4.34
CA VAL A 149 -4.65 -20.74 -4.17
C VAL A 149 -5.43 -20.41 -5.44
N ALA A 150 -4.84 -19.71 -6.41
CA ALA A 150 -5.50 -19.36 -7.66
C ALA A 150 -4.50 -18.93 -8.75
N TYR A 151 -5.03 -18.46 -9.87
CA TYR A 151 -4.28 -17.83 -10.96
C TYR A 151 -4.94 -16.52 -11.37
N SER A 152 -4.15 -15.46 -11.60
CA SER A 152 -4.67 -14.15 -12.04
C SER A 152 -5.34 -14.26 -13.40
N GLY A 153 -6.39 -13.48 -13.61
CA GLY A 153 -7.18 -13.43 -14.83
C GLY A 153 -7.40 -11.98 -15.29
N ASP A 154 -8.57 -11.73 -15.86
CA ASP A 154 -9.11 -10.40 -16.09
C ASP A 154 -10.61 -10.38 -15.77
N MET A 155 -11.20 -9.18 -15.79
CA MET A 155 -12.61 -8.97 -15.47
C MET A 155 -13.58 -9.69 -16.43
N TYR A 156 -13.16 -9.93 -17.68
CA TYR A 156 -14.01 -10.45 -18.74
C TYR A 156 -13.82 -11.96 -19.01
N GLY A 157 -12.82 -12.58 -18.38
CA GLY A 157 -12.42 -13.96 -18.60
C GLY A 157 -11.71 -14.21 -19.95
N THR A 158 -11.21 -13.17 -20.62
CA THR A 158 -10.61 -13.31 -21.97
C THR A 158 -9.09 -13.30 -21.97
N CYS A 159 -8.49 -12.75 -20.91
CA CYS A 159 -7.05 -12.49 -20.79
C CYS A 159 -6.51 -11.48 -21.82
N VAL A 160 -7.35 -10.58 -22.30
CA VAL A 160 -7.00 -9.58 -23.32
C VAL A 160 -7.03 -8.17 -22.76
N ASP A 161 -7.97 -7.88 -21.85
CA ASP A 161 -8.27 -6.53 -21.41
C ASP A 161 -7.73 -6.31 -20.00
N SER A 162 -6.49 -5.82 -19.92
CA SER A 162 -5.81 -5.44 -18.67
C SER A 162 -5.87 -6.53 -17.57
N PRO A 163 -5.23 -7.70 -17.78
CA PRO A 163 -5.22 -8.75 -16.78
C PRO A 163 -4.59 -8.30 -15.46
N HIS A 164 -5.27 -8.63 -14.37
CA HIS A 164 -4.92 -8.22 -13.01
C HIS A 164 -5.57 -9.14 -11.97
N LEU A 165 -5.07 -9.07 -10.74
CA LEU A 165 -5.73 -9.59 -9.55
C LEU A 165 -6.42 -8.43 -8.81
N HIS A 166 -7.71 -8.56 -8.54
CA HIS A 166 -8.41 -7.69 -7.59
C HIS A 166 -8.31 -8.28 -6.18
N LEU A 167 -7.62 -7.61 -5.27
CA LEU A 167 -7.40 -8.07 -3.90
C LEU A 167 -8.07 -7.16 -2.89
N GLU A 168 -8.98 -7.69 -2.08
CA GLU A 168 -9.62 -6.93 -1.02
C GLU A 168 -9.33 -7.53 0.36
N LEU A 169 -9.46 -6.69 1.39
CA LEU A 169 -9.55 -7.12 2.78
C LEU A 169 -10.87 -6.63 3.35
N ARG A 170 -11.70 -7.57 3.80
CA ARG A 170 -13.03 -7.33 4.34
C ARG A 170 -13.11 -7.73 5.81
N ASP A 171 -14.14 -7.24 6.50
CA ASP A 171 -14.50 -7.78 7.81
C ASP A 171 -15.24 -9.13 7.67
N PRO A 172 -15.42 -9.90 8.76
CA PRO A 172 -16.09 -11.20 8.69
C PRO A 172 -17.57 -11.12 8.28
N THR A 173 -18.19 -9.93 8.39
CA THR A 173 -19.56 -9.69 7.89
C THR A 173 -19.60 -9.40 6.39
N LEU A 174 -18.44 -9.24 5.76
CA LEU A 174 -18.24 -8.88 4.34
C LEU A 174 -18.84 -7.52 3.96
N GLY A 175 -19.13 -6.67 4.94
CA GLY A 175 -19.80 -5.38 4.76
C GLY A 175 -18.86 -4.18 4.89
N ARG A 176 -17.65 -4.37 5.41
CA ARG A 176 -16.61 -3.34 5.54
C ARG A 176 -15.37 -3.74 4.77
N PHE A 177 -14.72 -2.74 4.16
CA PHE A 177 -13.49 -2.92 3.38
C PHE A 177 -12.38 -2.09 4.00
N PHE A 178 -11.19 -2.70 4.07
CA PHE A 178 -10.00 -2.14 4.68
C PHE A 178 -8.92 -1.97 3.62
N ASN A 179 -8.13 -0.92 3.80
CA ASN A 179 -7.02 -0.61 2.92
C ASN A 179 -5.91 -1.68 3.03
N PRO A 180 -5.64 -2.48 1.98
CA PRO A 180 -4.62 -3.53 2.01
C PRO A 180 -3.20 -3.01 2.30
N VAL A 181 -2.89 -1.77 1.90
CA VAL A 181 -1.57 -1.15 2.13
C VAL A 181 -1.24 -1.07 3.63
N THR A 182 -2.25 -0.87 4.47
CA THR A 182 -2.06 -0.77 5.92
C THR A 182 -1.85 -2.13 6.59
N LEU A 183 -2.23 -3.23 5.94
CA LEU A 183 -2.30 -4.58 6.53
C LEU A 183 -1.36 -5.61 5.87
N ILE A 184 -0.81 -5.31 4.70
CA ILE A 184 0.17 -6.14 4.00
C ILE A 184 1.57 -5.57 4.21
N ASP A 185 2.48 -6.44 4.65
CA ASP A 185 3.90 -6.16 4.83
C ASP A 185 4.62 -6.14 3.47
N ALA A 186 4.84 -4.94 2.96
CA ALA A 186 5.53 -4.68 1.71
C ALA A 186 6.14 -3.27 1.72
N ASP A 187 7.17 -3.08 0.88
CA ASP A 187 7.75 -1.77 0.58
C ASP A 187 6.87 -1.05 -0.45
N TRP A 188 5.77 -0.49 0.02
CA TRP A 188 4.78 0.20 -0.82
C TRP A 188 5.36 1.40 -1.56
N ASP A 189 6.30 2.11 -0.95
CA ASP A 189 6.98 3.25 -1.58
C ASP A 189 7.75 2.81 -2.82
N SER A 190 8.51 1.71 -2.72
CA SER A 190 9.20 1.13 -3.88
C SER A 190 8.23 0.55 -4.91
N LEU A 191 7.14 -0.09 -4.49
CA LEU A 191 6.15 -0.67 -5.41
C LEU A 191 5.47 0.39 -6.28
N MET A 192 5.25 1.59 -5.75
CA MET A 192 4.66 2.72 -6.48
C MET A 192 5.57 3.31 -7.56
N LEU A 193 6.86 2.94 -7.58
CA LEU A 193 7.78 3.35 -8.63
C LEU A 193 7.58 2.54 -9.93
N PHE A 194 6.84 1.43 -9.87
CA PHE A 194 6.50 0.61 -11.02
C PHE A 194 5.06 0.88 -11.45
N GLY A 195 4.83 1.14 -12.75
CA GLY A 195 3.49 1.35 -13.29
C GLY A 195 3.47 2.07 -14.64
N SER A 196 2.31 2.05 -15.30
CA SER A 196 2.11 2.65 -16.64
C SER A 196 1.66 4.12 -16.61
N ALA A 197 1.22 4.62 -15.46
CA ALA A 197 0.76 6.00 -15.26
C ALA A 197 0.97 6.43 -13.80
N PRO A 198 1.07 7.74 -13.50
CA PRO A 198 1.03 8.20 -12.12
C PRO A 198 -0.32 7.81 -11.51
N LEU A 199 -0.29 6.94 -10.50
CA LEU A 199 -1.46 6.63 -9.69
C LEU A 199 -1.90 7.92 -9.01
N ALA A 200 -3.11 8.37 -9.35
CA ALA A 200 -3.66 9.63 -8.87
C ALA A 200 -4.93 9.36 -8.07
N PHE A 201 -5.08 10.13 -7.01
CA PHE A 201 -6.31 10.21 -6.24
C PHE A 201 -7.12 11.42 -6.69
N GLU A 202 -8.44 11.25 -6.73
CA GLU A 202 -9.35 12.36 -6.93
C GLU A 202 -9.21 13.34 -5.74
N ARG A 203 -9.30 14.64 -6.02
CA ARG A 203 -9.07 15.68 -5.02
C ARG A 203 -10.33 16.48 -4.73
N ASP A 204 -10.62 16.66 -3.46
CA ASP A 204 -11.53 17.71 -3.00
C ASP A 204 -10.74 19.02 -2.87
N LEU A 205 -11.07 20.05 -3.66
CA LEU A 205 -10.37 21.33 -3.60
C LEU A 205 -10.62 22.11 -2.30
N ASP A 206 -11.68 21.79 -1.54
CA ASP A 206 -11.92 22.36 -0.22
C ASP A 206 -11.06 21.68 0.87
N ALA A 207 -10.60 20.45 0.62
CA ALA A 207 -9.75 19.67 1.52
C ALA A 207 -8.62 18.95 0.75
N PRO A 208 -7.69 19.67 0.10
CA PRO A 208 -6.82 19.13 -0.95
C PRO A 208 -5.75 18.14 -0.50
N ARG A 209 -5.64 17.88 0.81
CA ARG A 209 -4.71 16.90 1.40
C ARG A 209 -5.39 15.61 1.85
N ARG A 210 -6.73 15.55 1.82
CA ARG A 210 -7.47 14.37 2.25
C ARG A 210 -7.35 13.28 1.19
N TRP A 211 -6.96 12.08 1.61
CA TRP A 211 -6.95 10.86 0.78
C TRP A 211 -6.04 10.99 -0.43
N GLN A 212 -4.85 11.56 -0.22
CA GLN A 212 -3.88 11.82 -1.29
C GLN A 212 -2.64 10.90 -1.20
N SER A 213 -2.65 9.89 -0.34
CA SER A 213 -1.62 8.85 -0.25
C SER A 213 -2.24 7.45 -0.24
N LEU A 214 -1.40 6.43 -0.42
CA LEU A 214 -1.87 5.05 -0.40
C LEU A 214 -2.45 4.63 0.95
N ASP A 215 -1.94 5.18 2.05
CA ASP A 215 -2.20 4.76 3.42
C ASP A 215 -3.26 5.60 4.15
N ASP A 216 -3.61 6.77 3.61
CA ASP A 216 -4.57 7.69 4.24
C ASP A 216 -6.03 7.50 3.79
N GLN A 217 -6.30 6.48 2.98
CA GLN A 217 -7.62 6.19 2.42
C GLN A 217 -8.63 5.74 3.49
N PRO A 218 -9.92 6.11 3.38
CA PRO A 218 -10.94 5.79 4.37
C PRO A 218 -11.35 4.32 4.29
N GLU A 219 -11.77 3.72 5.40
CA GLU A 219 -12.51 2.45 5.36
C GLU A 219 -13.85 2.65 4.62
N LEU A 220 -14.26 1.61 3.90
CA LEU A 220 -15.49 1.63 3.11
C LEU A 220 -16.55 0.71 3.71
N ARG A 221 -17.81 0.99 3.39
CA ARG A 221 -18.98 0.21 3.81
C ARG A 221 -19.88 -0.08 2.62
N LEU A 222 -20.33 -1.32 2.52
CA LEU A 222 -21.29 -1.71 1.51
C LEU A 222 -22.62 -0.95 1.72
N GLY A 223 -23.14 -0.34 0.65
CA GLY A 223 -24.42 0.39 0.65
C GLY A 223 -24.42 1.72 1.40
N GLY A 224 -23.25 2.25 1.77
CA GLY A 224 -23.13 3.60 2.33
C GLY A 224 -23.30 4.70 1.28
N ASN A 225 -23.47 5.95 1.74
CA ASN A 225 -23.45 7.12 0.85
C ASN A 225 -22.08 7.29 0.21
N LEU A 226 -22.04 7.90 -0.98
CA LEU A 226 -20.79 8.26 -1.65
C LEU A 226 -19.87 9.06 -0.71
N LEU A 227 -18.61 8.63 -0.59
CA LEU A 227 -17.61 9.33 0.22
C LEU A 227 -16.87 10.40 -0.57
N ASN A 228 -16.79 10.25 -1.89
CA ASN A 228 -16.06 11.14 -2.76
C ASN A 228 -16.91 12.24 -3.39
N ASP A 229 -18.19 12.40 -3.03
CA ASP A 229 -19.09 13.39 -3.65
C ASP A 229 -18.75 14.85 -3.26
N TYR A 230 -17.69 15.37 -3.88
CA TYR A 230 -17.13 16.68 -3.57
C TYR A 230 -17.89 17.80 -4.29
N ALA A 231 -18.02 18.95 -3.63
CA ALA A 231 -18.57 20.15 -4.25
C ALA A 231 -17.60 20.74 -5.30
N GLN A 232 -16.29 20.59 -5.09
CA GLN A 232 -15.23 21.06 -5.98
C GLN A 232 -14.21 19.93 -6.27
N PRO A 233 -14.58 18.95 -7.12
CA PRO A 233 -13.70 17.84 -7.48
C PRO A 233 -12.59 18.26 -8.45
N TRP A 234 -11.43 17.61 -8.36
CA TRP A 234 -10.38 17.67 -9.35
C TRP A 234 -9.72 16.31 -9.58
N PRO A 235 -9.67 15.81 -10.83
CA PRO A 235 -10.29 16.37 -12.04
C PRO A 235 -11.82 16.54 -11.95
N GLY A 236 -12.30 17.74 -12.27
CA GLY A 236 -13.72 18.06 -12.17
C GLY A 236 -14.53 17.51 -13.34
N GLY A 237 -15.71 16.94 -13.05
CA GLY A 237 -16.70 16.50 -14.04
C GLY A 237 -16.33 15.20 -14.76
N GLY A 238 -17.21 14.19 -14.66
CA GLY A 238 -17.20 13.04 -15.55
C GLY A 238 -17.62 13.45 -16.98
N ARG A 239 -17.15 12.68 -17.96
CA ARG A 239 -17.30 12.85 -19.42
C ARG A 239 -18.68 13.33 -19.90
#